data_AF-A0A3D0YAM3-F1
#
_entry.id   AF-A0A3D0YAM3-F1
#
_cell.length_a   1.000
_cell.length_b   1.000
_cell.length_c   1.000
_cell.angle_alpha   90.00
_cell.angle_beta   90.00
_cell.angle_gamma   90.00
#
_symmetry.space_group_name_H-M   'P 1'
#
loop_
_entity.id
_entity.type
_entity.pdbx_description
1 polymer ?
#
loop_
_entity_poly.entity_id
_entity_poly.type
_entity_poly.pdbx_seq_one_letter_code
_entity_poly.pdbx_strand_id
1 'polypeptide(L)' 'MDNDIFPINIRLKYEVAEELGLLDKLKEHGFKGLSASETGKIGAMVKKRLNEYKKSNSGD' A
#
# COMPACT_ATOMS: atom_id res chain seq x y z
N MET A 1 1.84 -1.07 -24.23
CA MET A 1 3.02 -1.08 -23.35
C MET A 1 2.65 -0.19 -22.18
N ASP A 2 2.05 -0.81 -21.17
CA ASP A 2 1.36 -0.15 -20.07
C ASP A 2 2.34 0.70 -19.25
N ASN A 3 2.27 2.01 -19.50
CA ASN A 3 3.09 3.06 -18.90
C ASN A 3 2.60 3.41 -17.48
N ASP A 4 2.39 2.41 -16.61
CA ASP A 4 2.08 2.67 -15.21
C ASP A 4 3.35 2.58 -14.36
N ILE A 5 4.04 3.71 -14.32
CA ILE A 5 5.10 4.02 -13.36
C ILE A 5 4.45 4.00 -11.96
N PHE A 6 4.37 2.80 -11.38
CA PHE A 6 3.83 2.51 -10.05
C PHE A 6 2.35 2.88 -9.79
N PRO A 7 1.42 1.91 -9.84
CA PRO A 7 0.02 2.17 -9.54
C PRO A 7 -0.16 2.67 -8.10
N ILE A 8 -1.17 3.53 -7.89
CA ILE A 8 -1.43 4.19 -6.59
C ILE A 8 -1.53 3.20 -5.41
N ASN A 9 -1.98 1.98 -5.66
CA ASN A 9 -2.04 0.95 -4.63
C ASN A 9 -0.66 0.51 -4.13
N ILE A 10 0.37 0.54 -4.97
CA ILE A 10 1.73 0.19 -4.59
C ILE A 10 2.32 1.31 -3.75
N ARG A 11 2.19 2.58 -4.18
CA ARG A 11 2.63 3.73 -3.37
C ARG A 11 2.05 3.70 -1.95
N LEU A 12 0.73 3.56 -1.84
CA LEU A 12 0.05 3.48 -0.54
C LEU A 12 0.56 2.31 0.32
N LYS A 13 0.88 1.16 -0.30
CA LYS A 13 1.45 0.02 0.44
C LYS A 13 2.83 0.32 1.01
N TYR A 14 3.69 1.01 0.26
CA TYR A 14 5.02 1.42 0.73
C TYR A 14 4.92 2.46 1.85
N GLU A 15 4.03 3.45 1.72
CA GLU A 15 3.78 4.45 2.77
C GLU A 15 3.31 3.78 4.07
N VAL A 16 2.33 2.87 3.99
CA VAL A 16 1.86 2.16 5.18
C VAL A 16 2.94 1.23 5.75
N ALA A 17 3.73 0.57 4.91
CA ALA A 17 4.83 -0.26 5.39
C ALA A 17 5.88 0.58 6.13
N GLU A 18 6.16 1.80 5.68
CA GLU A 18 7.02 2.76 6.39
C GLU A 18 6.44 3.15 7.75
N GLU A 19 5.16 3.52 7.82
CA GLU A 19 4.49 3.86 9.08
C GLU A 19 4.47 2.70 10.08
N LEU A 20 4.43 1.45 9.60
CA LEU A 20 4.45 0.25 10.43
C LEU A 20 5.88 -0.21 10.78
N GLY A 21 6.92 0.46 10.29
CA GLY A 21 8.32 0.05 10.49
C GLY A 21 8.70 -1.24 9.75
N LEU A 22 7.94 -1.59 8.71
CA LEU A 22 8.13 -2.78 7.88
C LEU A 22 8.87 -2.48 6.58
N LEU A 23 9.25 -1.22 6.34
CA LEU A 23 9.86 -0.78 5.10
C LEU A 23 11.20 -1.49 4.82
N ASP A 24 12.07 -1.62 5.82
CA ASP A 24 13.34 -2.34 5.66
C ASP A 24 13.11 -3.79 5.23
N LYS A 25 12.26 -4.50 5.97
CA LYS A 25 11.88 -5.88 5.66
C LYS A 25 11.23 -6.01 4.28
N LEU A 26 10.42 -5.04 3.87
CA LEU A 26 9.81 -4.99 2.54
C LEU A 26 10.86 -4.72 1.44
N LYS A 27 11.86 -3.88 1.70
CA LYS A 27 12.96 -3.62 0.76
C LYS A 27 13.87 -4.84 0.60
N GLU A 28 14.13 -5.57 1.68
CA GLU A 28 15.00 -6.75 1.68
C GLU A 28 14.30 -8.01 1.13
N HIS A 29 13.07 -8.29 1.60
CA HIS A 29 12.37 -9.54 1.30
C HIS A 29 11.13 -9.37 0.40
N GLY A 30 10.76 -8.14 0.07
CA GLY A 30 9.52 -7.85 -0.65
C GLY A 30 8.26 -8.14 0.19
N PHE A 31 7.10 -7.98 -0.44
CA PHE A 31 5.81 -8.32 0.18
C PHE A 31 5.69 -9.79 0.61
N LYS A 32 6.46 -10.70 -0.01
CA LYS A 32 6.48 -12.12 0.33
C LYS A 32 7.18 -12.41 1.67
N GLY A 33 8.04 -11.51 2.13
CA GLY A 33 8.72 -11.63 3.42
C GLY A 33 7.88 -11.22 4.62
N LEU A 34 6.75 -10.55 4.39
CA LEU A 34 5.84 -10.14 5.44
C LEU A 34 4.92 -11.30 5.85
N SER A 35 4.60 -11.37 7.14
CA SER A 35 3.60 -12.30 7.66
C SER A 35 2.20 -11.92 7.17
N ALA A 36 1.27 -12.87 7.29
CA ALA A 36 -0.14 -12.64 7.00
C ALA A 36 -0.73 -11.50 7.86
N SER A 37 -0.28 -11.35 9.11
CA SER A 37 -0.75 -10.27 10.00
C SER A 37 -0.23 -8.90 9.54
N GLU A 38 1.05 -8.78 9.20
CA GLU A 38 1.67 -7.56 8.68
C GLU A 38 1.02 -7.14 7.35
N THR A 39 0.92 -8.08 6.40
CA THR A 39 0.32 -7.83 5.08
C THR A 39 -1.17 -7.48 5.18
N GLY A 40 -1.89 -8.13 6.11
CA GLY A 40 -3.30 -7.83 6.39
C GLY A 40 -3.52 -6.41 6.91
N LYS A 41 -2.66 -5.95 7.83
CA LYS A 41 -2.69 -4.56 8.35
C LYS A 41 -2.43 -3.54 7.24
N ILE A 42 -1.41 -3.78 6.40
CA ILE A 42 -1.09 -2.93 5.25
C ILE A 42 -2.30 -2.87 4.30
N GLY A 43 -2.86 -4.03 3.93
CA GLY A 43 -4.00 -4.12 3.03
C GLY A 43 -5.24 -3.37 3.55
N ALA A 44 -5.54 -3.47 4.84
CA ALA A 44 -6.66 -2.76 5.47
C ALA A 44 -6.49 -1.23 5.40
N MET A 45 -5.30 -0.72 5.74
CA MET A 45 -4.98 0.71 5.71
C MET A 45 -5.01 1.26 4.27
N VAL A 46 -4.42 0.54 3.33
CA VAL A 46 -4.41 0.92 1.91
C VAL A 46 -5.82 0.96 1.34
N LYS A 47 -6.68 -0.02 1.68
CA LYS A 47 -8.08 -0.05 1.24
C LYS A 47 -8.85 1.16 1.76
N LYS A 48 -8.63 1.55 3.01
CA LYS A 48 -9.24 2.75 3.60
C LYS A 48 -8.81 4.01 2.84
N ARG A 49 -7.51 4.21 2.63
CA ARG A 49 -6.95 5.35 1.89
C ARG A 49 -7.42 5.41 0.45
N LEU A 50 -7.49 4.25 -0.23
CA LEU A 50 -7.98 4.17 -1.61
C LEU A 50 -9.46 4.55 -1.71
N ASN A 51 -10.28 4.14 -0.73
CA ASN A 51 -11.69 4.51 -0.68
C ASN A 51 -11.86 6.02 -0.44
N GLU A 52 -11.05 6.61 0.44
CA GLU A 52 -11.02 8.06 0.66
C GLU A 52 -10.55 8.80 -0.60
N TYR A 53 -9.51 8.33 -1.27
CA TYR A 53 -9.01 8.90 -2.51
C TYR A 53 -10.06 8.88 -3.63
N LYS A 54 -10.78 7.77 -3.78
CA LYS A 54 -11.90 7.65 -4.72
C LYS A 54 -13.05 8.59 -4.33
N LYS A 55 -13.41 8.66 -3.05
CA LYS A 55 -14.47 9.56 -2.58
C LYS A 55 -14.13 11.03 -2.83
N SER A 56 -12.86 11.43 -2.64
CA SER A 56 -12.39 12.79 -2.91
C SER A 56 -12.28 13.12 -4.41
N ASN A 57 -12.01 12.13 -5.28
CA ASN A 57 -11.91 12.35 -6.73
C ASN A 57 -13.23 12.14 -7.49
N SER A 58 -14.26 11.57 -6.84
CA SER A 58 -15.61 11.40 -7.40
C SER A 58 -16.60 12.37 -6.78
N GLY A 59 -16.17 13.60 -6.49
CA GLY A 59 -17.03 14.68 -6.01
C GLY A 59 -18.11 15.04 -7.02
N ASP A 60 -19.34 14.64 -6.66
CA ASP A 60 -20.64 15.33 -6.78
C ASP A 60 -20.67 16.67 -7.53
#